data_AF-A0A5A8A2N5-F1
#
_entry.id   AF-A0A5A8A2N5-F1
#
_cell.length_a   1.000
_cell.length_b   1.000
_cell.length_c   1.000
_cell.angle_alpha   90.00
_cell.angle_beta   90.00
_cell.angle_gamma   90.00
#
_symmetry.space_group_name_H-M   'P 1'
#
loop_
_entity.id
_entity.type
_entity.pdbx_description
1 polymer ?
#
loop_
_entity_poly.entity_id
_entity_poly.type
_entity_poly.pdbx_seq_one_letter_code
_entity_poly.pdbx_strand_id
1 'polypeptide(L)'
;MKTIIIAGFGALLSTAASAQPATEFLGRDLRDRGAAYTATDRAREDFGVARERAAEGNYVGAAIAQERGAVERDRADRDVLAADRNREIYRRTR
;
A
#
# COMPACT_ATOMS: atom_id res chain seq x y z
N MET A 1 49.13 -18.47 35.72
CA MET A 1 48.35 -19.27 34.75
C MET A 1 46.88 -19.29 35.16
N LYS A 2 46.04 -18.59 34.41
CA LYS A 2 44.72 -19.03 33.91
C LYS A 2 44.10 -17.83 33.18
N THR A 3 44.27 -17.86 31.86
CA THR A 3 43.64 -17.02 30.84
C THR A 3 42.13 -17.25 30.87
N ILE A 4 41.34 -16.19 30.97
CA ILE A 4 39.93 -16.21 30.57
C ILE A 4 39.79 -15.23 29.42
N ILE A 5 39.58 -15.78 28.23
CA ILE A 5 39.45 -15.10 26.95
C ILE A 5 37.98 -14.72 26.75
N ILE A 6 37.77 -13.41 26.58
CA ILE A 6 36.82 -12.70 25.70
C ILE A 6 35.68 -13.55 25.12
N ALA A 7 34.45 -13.26 25.55
CA ALA A 7 33.22 -13.58 24.81
C ALA A 7 32.12 -12.55 25.11
N GLY A 8 32.38 -11.27 24.81
CA GLY A 8 31.37 -10.20 24.90
C GLY A 8 31.24 -9.37 23.63
N PHE A 9 31.95 -9.76 22.56
CA PHE A 9 32.04 -9.04 21.28
C PHE A 9 31.09 -9.64 20.21
N GLY A 10 30.06 -10.36 20.62
CA GLY A 10 29.06 -10.97 19.72
C GLY A 10 27.81 -10.13 19.47
N ALA A 11 27.61 -9.04 20.22
CA ALA A 11 26.42 -8.19 20.10
C ALA A 11 26.61 -6.99 19.15
N LEU A 12 27.68 -6.96 18.35
CA LEU A 12 28.02 -5.85 17.44
C LEU A 12 27.68 -6.12 15.97
N LEU A 13 27.18 -7.31 15.59
CA LEU A 13 27.10 -7.71 14.18
C LEU A 13 25.87 -8.59 13.84
N SER A 14 24.66 -8.18 14.23
CA SER A 14 23.45 -8.88 13.71
C SER A 14 22.31 -7.99 13.25
N THR A 15 22.47 -6.66 13.24
CA THR A 15 21.65 -5.83 12.35
C THR A 15 22.31 -5.78 10.98
N ALA A 16 22.50 -6.95 10.37
CA ALA A 16 22.49 -7.02 8.92
C ALA A 16 21.05 -6.68 8.51
N ALA A 17 20.72 -5.39 8.50
CA ALA A 17 19.59 -4.88 7.76
C ALA A 17 19.86 -5.29 6.32
N SER A 18 19.28 -6.42 5.92
CA SER A 18 19.21 -6.84 4.53
C SER A 18 18.50 -5.72 3.79
N ALA A 19 19.27 -4.84 3.17
CA ALA A 19 18.77 -3.87 2.23
C ALA A 19 18.06 -4.70 1.14
N GLN A 20 16.72 -4.71 1.15
CA GLN A 20 15.97 -5.40 0.09
C GLN A 20 16.47 -4.83 -1.25
N PRO A 21 16.76 -5.70 -2.24
CA PRO A 21 17.31 -5.24 -3.51
C PRO A 21 16.40 -4.18 -4.12
N ALA A 22 16.99 -3.10 -4.63
CA ALA A 22 16.26 -1.94 -5.14
C ALA A 22 15.19 -2.29 -6.20
N THR A 23 15.37 -3.41 -6.91
CA THR A 23 14.42 -3.95 -7.89
C THR A 23 13.14 -4.49 -7.26
N GLU A 24 13.19 -5.09 -6.07
CA GLU A 24 12.02 -5.58 -5.34
C GLU A 24 11.19 -4.41 -4.78
N PHE A 25 11.86 -3.35 -4.31
CA PHE A 25 11.22 -2.10 -3.89
C PHE A 25 10.48 -1.41 -5.04
N LEU A 26 11.12 -1.26 -6.19
CA LEU A 26 10.50 -0.64 -7.36
C LEU A 26 9.32 -1.48 -7.88
N GLY A 27 9.47 -2.81 -7.90
CA GLY A 27 8.38 -3.71 -8.30
C GLY A 27 7.16 -3.62 -7.39
N ARG A 28 7.37 -3.45 -6.08
CA ARG A 28 6.29 -3.28 -5.10
C ARG A 28 5.59 -1.93 -5.22
N ASP A 29 6.33 -0.82 -5.32
CA ASP A 29 5.76 0.53 -5.52
C ASP A 29 4.92 0.61 -6.80
N LEU A 30 5.41 0.05 -7.91
CA LEU A 30 4.65 0.00 -9.17
C LEU A 30 3.38 -0.84 -9.06
N ARG A 31 3.42 -1.97 -8.34
CA ARG A 31 2.24 -2.79 -8.09
C ARG A 31 1.21 -2.06 -7.22
N ASP A 32 1.64 -1.45 -6.13
CA ASP A 32 0.77 -0.74 -5.19
C ASP A 32 0.10 0.47 -5.88
N ARG A 33 0.86 1.25 -6.65
CA ARG A 33 0.30 2.33 -7.49
C ARG A 33 -0.63 1.81 -8.58
N GLY A 34 -0.27 0.71 -9.24
CA GLY A 34 -1.12 0.06 -10.25
C GLY A 34 -2.46 -0.41 -9.69
N ALA A 35 -2.44 -0.97 -8.47
CA ALA A 35 -3.65 -1.36 -7.74
C ALA A 35 -4.51 -0.13 -7.40
N ALA A 36 -3.89 0.96 -6.93
CA ALA A 36 -4.59 2.20 -6.65
C ALA A 36 -5.29 2.82 -7.87
N TYR A 37 -4.62 2.84 -9.03
CA TYR A 37 -5.24 3.32 -10.28
C TYR A 37 -6.47 2.49 -10.65
N THR A 38 -6.33 1.16 -10.59
CA THR A 38 -7.43 0.25 -10.91
C THR A 38 -8.62 0.42 -9.96
N ALA A 39 -8.36 0.57 -8.65
CA ALA A 39 -9.39 0.81 -7.65
C ALA A 39 -10.08 2.18 -7.85
N THR A 40 -9.32 3.20 -8.25
CA THR A 40 -9.86 4.53 -8.58
C THR A 40 -10.81 4.47 -9.79
N ASP A 41 -10.46 3.73 -10.83
CA ASP A 41 -11.31 3.56 -12.02
C ASP A 41 -12.62 2.84 -11.68
N ARG A 42 -12.54 1.77 -10.88
CA ARG A 42 -13.75 1.07 -10.38
C ARG A 42 -14.63 1.97 -9.53
N ALA A 43 -14.03 2.76 -8.64
CA ALA A 43 -14.77 3.72 -7.82
C ALA A 43 -15.54 4.72 -8.71
N ARG A 44 -14.91 5.21 -9.78
CA ARG A 44 -15.53 6.14 -10.73
C ARG A 44 -16.71 5.51 -11.48
N GLU A 45 -16.58 4.25 -11.90
CA GLU A 45 -17.66 3.50 -12.53
C GLU A 45 -18.85 3.32 -11.57
N ASP A 46 -18.60 2.90 -10.33
CA ASP A 46 -19.63 2.72 -9.30
C ASP A 46 -20.36 4.03 -8.98
N PHE A 47 -19.65 5.17 -8.92
CA PHE A 47 -20.30 6.48 -8.78
C PHE A 47 -21.07 6.91 -10.04
N GLY A 48 -20.69 6.42 -11.23
CA GLY A 48 -21.46 6.57 -12.45
C GLY A 48 -22.81 5.85 -12.34
N VAL A 49 -22.75 4.56 -12.00
CA VAL A 49 -23.94 3.72 -11.77
C VAL A 49 -24.83 4.32 -10.69
N ALA A 50 -24.27 4.81 -9.60
CA ALA A 50 -25.04 5.45 -8.53
C ALA A 50 -25.89 6.63 -9.03
N ARG A 51 -25.31 7.47 -9.92
CA ARG A 51 -26.02 8.60 -10.53
C ARG A 51 -27.11 8.16 -11.49
N GLU A 52 -26.85 7.16 -12.31
CA GLU A 52 -27.84 6.58 -13.23
C GLU A 52 -29.03 6.01 -12.44
N ARG A 53 -28.76 5.22 -11.40
CA ARG A 53 -29.80 4.64 -10.53
C ARG A 53 -30.61 5.71 -9.79
N ALA A 54 -29.97 6.78 -9.33
CA ALA A 54 -30.67 7.89 -8.68
C ALA A 54 -31.58 8.62 -9.67
N ALA A 55 -31.16 8.78 -10.92
CA ALA A 55 -31.98 9.37 -11.99
C ALA A 55 -33.19 8.48 -12.36
N GLU A 56 -33.05 7.15 -12.23
CA GLU A 56 -34.15 6.18 -12.37
C GLU A 56 -35.12 6.16 -11.17
N GLY A 57 -34.85 6.93 -10.11
CA GLY A 57 -35.62 6.87 -8.86
C GLY A 57 -35.32 5.63 -8.00
N ASN A 58 -34.33 4.83 -8.36
CA ASN A 58 -33.87 3.67 -7.60
C ASN A 58 -32.83 4.08 -6.56
N TYR A 59 -33.29 4.72 -5.48
CA TYR A 59 -32.41 5.26 -4.43
C TYR A 59 -31.65 4.19 -3.64
N VAL A 60 -32.23 3.00 -3.46
CA VAL A 60 -31.55 1.88 -2.77
C VAL A 60 -30.39 1.38 -3.64
N GLY A 61 -30.61 1.16 -4.94
CA GLY A 61 -29.56 0.78 -5.88
C GLY A 61 -28.47 1.86 -6.00
N ALA A 62 -28.86 3.13 -5.97
CA ALA A 62 -27.93 4.25 -5.98
C ALA A 62 -27.03 4.29 -4.73
N ALA A 63 -27.61 4.09 -3.55
CA ALA A 63 -26.88 4.07 -2.28
C ALA A 63 -25.86 2.91 -2.23
N ILE A 64 -26.26 1.71 -2.67
CA ILE A 64 -25.35 0.55 -2.73
C ILE A 64 -24.17 0.83 -3.68
N ALA A 65 -24.43 1.36 -4.86
CA ALA A 65 -23.38 1.70 -5.81
C ALA A 65 -22.45 2.80 -5.26
N GLN A 66 -23.01 3.80 -4.57
CA GLN A 66 -22.23 4.86 -3.92
C GLN A 66 -21.34 4.33 -2.80
N GLU A 67 -21.83 3.40 -1.98
CA GLU A 67 -21.04 2.75 -0.93
C GLU A 67 -19.89 1.93 -1.52
N ARG A 68 -20.14 1.15 -2.58
CA ARG A 68 -19.10 0.39 -3.28
C ARG A 68 -18.01 1.30 -3.85
N GLY A 69 -18.41 2.40 -4.50
CA GLY A 69 -17.47 3.38 -5.00
C GLY A 69 -16.63 4.03 -3.90
N ALA A 70 -17.22 4.30 -2.73
CA ALA A 70 -16.48 4.82 -1.58
C ALA A 70 -15.47 3.81 -1.03
N VAL A 71 -15.82 2.52 -0.97
CA VAL A 71 -14.92 1.45 -0.53
C VAL A 71 -13.75 1.27 -1.50
N GLU A 72 -13.99 1.27 -2.81
CA GLU A 72 -12.91 1.19 -3.80
C GLU A 72 -12.00 2.42 -3.77
N ARG A 73 -12.55 3.60 -3.49
CA ARG A 73 -11.74 4.82 -3.29
C ARG A 73 -10.87 4.74 -2.03
N ASP A 74 -11.42 4.30 -0.90
CA ASP A 74 -10.65 4.10 0.33
C ASP A 74 -9.54 3.05 0.14
N ARG A 75 -9.83 1.99 -0.63
CA ARG A 75 -8.82 1.01 -1.04
C ARG A 75 -7.70 1.66 -1.85
N ALA A 76 -8.05 2.48 -2.85
CA ALA A 76 -7.07 3.20 -3.66
C ALA A 76 -6.16 4.10 -2.80
N ASP A 77 -6.75 4.86 -1.86
CA ASP A 77 -6.01 5.74 -0.95
C ASP A 77 -5.02 4.94 -0.07
N ARG A 78 -5.45 3.77 0.45
CA ARG A 78 -4.57 2.88 1.21
C ARG A 78 -3.41 2.34 0.38
N ASP A 79 -3.67 1.95 -0.85
CA ASP A 79 -2.64 1.42 -1.76
C ASP A 79 -1.61 2.52 -2.12
N VAL A 80 -2.04 3.78 -2.32
CA VAL A 80 -1.12 4.93 -2.51
C VAL A 80 -0.29 5.19 -1.26
N LEU A 81 -0.89 5.22 -0.08
CA LEU A 81 -0.18 5.42 1.18
C LEU A 81 0.87 4.33 1.43
N ALA A 82 0.55 3.08 1.07
CA ALA A 82 1.51 1.98 1.13
C ALA A 82 2.70 2.20 0.19
N ALA A 83 2.43 2.62 -1.05
CA ALA A 83 3.47 2.95 -2.03
C ALA A 83 4.39 4.09 -1.55
N ASP A 84 3.82 5.17 -1.03
CA ASP A 84 4.59 6.31 -0.53
C ASP A 84 5.42 5.94 0.71
N ARG A 85 4.89 5.12 1.61
CA ARG A 85 5.64 4.57 2.75
C ARG A 85 6.83 3.72 2.30
N ASN A 86 6.62 2.85 1.30
CA ASN A 86 7.69 2.02 0.74
C ASN A 86 8.80 2.89 0.12
N ARG A 87 8.41 3.96 -0.58
CA ARG A 87 9.35 4.93 -1.15
C ARG A 87 10.14 5.70 -0.08
N GLU A 88 9.50 6.07 1.03
CA GLU A 88 10.18 6.73 2.14
C GLU A 88 11.19 5.80 2.82
N ILE A 89 10.83 4.53 3.06
CA ILE A 89 11.75 3.53 3.61
C ILE A 89 12.97 3.41 2.71
N TYR A 90 12.76 3.26 1.40
CA TYR A 90 13.84 3.16 0.42
C TYR A 90 14.79 4.37 0.47
N ARG A 91 14.25 5.59 0.54
CA ARG A 91 15.05 6.83 0.66
C ARG A 91 15.88 6.88 1.94
N ARG A 92 15.35 6.40 3.07
CA ARG A 92 16.06 6.42 4.36
C ARG A 92 17.15 5.35 4.46
N THR A 93 16.99 4.23 3.73
CA THR A 93 17.97 3.13 3.72
C THR A 93 19.12 3.33 2.74
N ARG A 94 19.14 4.42 1.98
CA ARG A 94 20.15 4.74 0.96
C ARG A 94 20.82 6.07 1.26
#